data_AF-A0A7C7W381-F1
#
_entry.id   AF-A0A7C7W381-F1
#
_cell.length_a   1.000
_cell.length_b   1.000
_cell.length_c   1.000
_cell.angle_alpha   90.00
_cell.angle_beta   90.00
_cell.angle_gamma   90.00
#
_symmetry.space_group_name_H-M   'P 1'
#
loop_
_entity.id
_entity.type
_entity.pdbx_description
1 polymer ?
#
loop_
_entity_poly.entity_id
_entity_poly.type
_entity_poly.pdbx_seq_one_letter_code
_entity_poly.pdbx_strand_id
1 'polypeptide(L)'
;MRILTGSANRPLAEQVSERLGVTLCPADAKDLVPGRFPDGEVRIQVQHTVRGKDVFVIQPTSPPVNDHLMELLLMIDALKRASARMVCAV
;
A
#
# COMPACT_ATOMS: atom_id res chain seq x y z
N MET A 1 2.81 -5.85 13.26
CA MET A 1 2.38 -6.07 11.87
C MET A 1 1.60 -4.86 11.38
N ARG A 2 1.77 -4.47 10.12
CA ARG A 2 0.97 -3.45 9.43
C ARG A 2 0.51 -3.99 8.08
N ILE A 3 -0.74 -3.72 7.72
CA ILE A 3 -1.28 -4.03 6.41
C ILE A 3 -1.51 -2.72 5.68
N LEU A 4 -0.96 -2.61 4.47
CA LEU A 4 -1.22 -1.54 3.52
C LEU A 4 -1.85 -2.14 2.27
N THR A 5 -2.57 -1.32 1.52
CA THR A 5 -3.16 -1.69 0.24
C THR A 5 -2.91 -0.57 -0.76
N GLY A 6 -2.64 -0.94 -2.02
CA GLY A 6 -2.74 0.02 -3.11
C GLY A 6 -4.17 0.14 -3.62
N SER A 7 -4.35 0.67 -4.83
CA SER A 7 -5.67 0.93 -5.41
C SER A 7 -6.36 -0.30 -6.00
N ALA A 8 -5.64 -1.41 -6.24
CA ALA A 8 -6.14 -2.51 -7.07
C ALA A 8 -7.31 -3.28 -6.46
N ASN A 9 -7.30 -3.53 -5.15
CA ASN A 9 -8.37 -4.27 -4.48
C ASN A 9 -8.49 -3.94 -2.98
N ARG A 10 -9.00 -2.73 -2.70
CA ARG A 10 -9.29 -2.29 -1.33
C ARG A 10 -10.28 -3.19 -0.57
N PRO A 11 -11.39 -3.68 -1.19
CA PRO A 11 -12.33 -4.57 -0.49
C PRO A 11 -11.67 -5.85 0.04
N LEU A 12 -10.76 -6.46 -0.73
CA LEU A 12 -10.00 -7.62 -0.27
C LEU A 12 -9.12 -7.27 0.93
N ALA A 13 -8.40 -6.15 0.88
CA ALA A 13 -7.54 -5.72 1.98
C ALA A 13 -8.33 -5.45 3.27
N GLU A 14 -9.52 -4.86 3.15
CA GLU A 14 -10.44 -4.66 4.27
C GLU A 14 -10.88 -5.99 4.90
N GLN A 15 -11.34 -6.95 4.09
CA GLN A 15 -11.73 -8.28 4.57
C GLN A 15 -10.57 -9.04 5.24
N VAL A 16 -9.36 -8.94 4.69
CA VAL A 16 -8.15 -9.55 5.29
C VAL A 16 -7.84 -8.88 6.63
N SER A 17 -7.90 -7.55 6.70
CA SER A 17 -7.62 -6.79 7.93
C SER A 17 -8.62 -7.09 9.04
N GLU A 18 -9.91 -7.20 8.69
CA GLU A 18 -11.01 -7.53 9.60
C GLU A 18 -10.83 -8.94 10.18
N ARG A 19 -10.54 -9.93 9.32
CA ARG A 19 -10.28 -11.32 9.75
C ARG A 19 -9.07 -11.46 10.67
N LEU A 20 -8.07 -10.59 10.50
CA LEU A 20 -6.85 -10.58 11.32
C LEU A 20 -6.97 -9.69 12.56
N GLY A 21 -8.09 -8.97 12.74
CA GLY A 21 -8.29 -8.03 13.84
C GLY A 21 -7.29 -6.87 13.85
N VAL A 22 -6.76 -6.49 12.68
CA VAL A 22 -5.81 -5.38 12.55
C VAL A 22 -6.43 -4.23 11.79
N THR A 23 -6.11 -3.00 12.21
CA THR A 23 -6.52 -1.82 11.45
C THR A 23 -5.77 -1.77 10.14
N LEU A 24 -6.50 -1.78 9.02
CA LEU A 24 -5.93 -1.47 7.71
C LEU A 24 -5.34 -0.07 7.76
N CYS A 25 -4.03 0.05 7.57
CA CYS A 25 -3.41 1.35 7.40
C CYS A 25 -3.76 1.80 5.98
N PRO A 26 -4.54 2.88 5.82
CA PRO A 26 -4.74 3.39 4.49
C PRO A 26 -3.36 3.85 3.97
N ALA A 27 -3.02 3.45 2.75
CA ALA A 27 -1.85 4.00 2.07
C ALA A 27 -2.05 5.48 1.72
N ASP A 28 -3.30 5.96 1.80
CA ASP A 28 -3.72 7.32 1.50
C ASP A 28 -4.29 8.02 2.75
N ALA A 29 -3.99 9.31 2.90
CA ALA A 29 -4.81 10.18 3.76
C ALA A 29 -6.27 10.04 3.32
N LYS A 30 -7.18 10.25 4.25
CA LYS A 30 -8.60 10.49 4.01
C LYS A 30 -8.93 11.54 2.92
N ASP A 31 -7.94 12.24 2.35
CA ASP A 31 -8.13 13.47 1.57
C ASP A 31 -7.54 13.45 0.14
N LEU A 32 -7.06 12.34 -0.43
CA LEU A 32 -6.70 12.34 -1.85
C LEU A 32 -7.05 11.02 -2.54
N VAL A 33 -7.86 11.17 -3.60
CA VAL A 33 -8.05 10.30 -4.76
C VAL A 33 -6.74 9.56 -5.12
N PRO A 34 -6.77 8.28 -5.56
CA PRO A 34 -5.58 7.44 -5.58
C PRO A 34 -4.41 8.12 -6.31
N GLY A 35 -3.35 8.36 -5.54
CA GLY A 35 -1.95 8.20 -5.90
C GLY A 35 -1.47 8.62 -7.28
N ARG A 36 -1.91 9.77 -7.83
CA ARG A 36 -1.32 10.31 -9.07
C ARG A 36 -1.07 11.81 -9.05
N PHE A 37 -0.01 12.21 -9.75
CA PHE A 37 0.26 13.59 -10.14
C PHE A 37 -0.60 13.97 -11.37
N PRO A 38 -0.76 15.27 -11.69
CA PRO A 38 -1.56 15.73 -12.82
C PRO A 38 -1.10 15.22 -14.20
N ASP A 39 0.16 14.82 -14.31
CA ASP A 39 0.77 14.21 -15.50
C ASP A 39 0.52 12.68 -15.59
N GLY A 40 -0.12 12.09 -14.58
CA GLY A 40 -0.43 10.67 -14.51
C GLY A 40 0.62 9.82 -13.80
N GLU A 41 1.73 10.40 -13.32
CA GLU A 41 2.74 9.67 -12.56
C GLU A 41 2.19 9.19 -11.22
N VAL A 42 2.58 7.98 -10.81
CA VAL A 42 2.13 7.39 -9.54
C VAL A 42 2.81 8.09 -8.35
N ARG A 43 2.01 8.47 -7.37
CA ARG A 43 2.42 9.12 -6.12
C ARG A 43 2.08 8.23 -4.92
N ILE A 44 3.09 7.86 -4.14
CA ILE A 44 2.92 7.08 -2.90
C ILE A 44 3.41 7.89 -1.68
N GLN A 45 2.64 7.90 -0.60
CA GLN A 45 3.03 8.55 0.66
C GLN A 45 2.65 7.71 1.89
N VAL A 46 3.65 7.21 2.61
CA VAL A 46 3.44 6.43 3.83
C VAL A 46 3.24 7.38 5.03
N GLN A 47 2.00 7.54 5.50
CA GLN A 47 1.66 8.51 6.56
C GLN A 47 1.86 7.99 7.98
N HIS A 48 1.96 6.68 8.15
CA HIS A 48 2.15 6.04 9.45
C HIS A 48 3.55 5.47 9.59
N THR A 49 4.10 5.52 10.81
CA THR A 49 5.41 4.92 11.07
C THR A 49 5.36 3.40 10.85
N VAL A 50 6.21 2.94 9.92
CA VAL A 50 6.45 1.53 9.62
C VAL A 50 7.81 1.06 10.12
N ARG A 51 8.59 1.94 10.78
CA ARG A 51 9.94 1.66 11.27
C ARG A 51 9.94 0.43 12.19
N GLY A 52 10.76 -0.56 11.85
CA GLY A 52 10.91 -1.79 12.62
C GLY A 52 9.68 -2.71 12.63
N LYS A 53 8.67 -2.46 11.79
CA LYS A 53 7.46 -3.31 11.67
C LYS A 53 7.58 -4.26 10.49
N ASP A 54 6.92 -5.42 10.60
CA ASP A 54 6.60 -6.26 9.43
C ASP A 54 5.40 -5.67 8.71
N VAL A 55 5.57 -5.45 7.42
CA VAL A 55 4.60 -4.77 6.57
C VAL A 55 4.16 -5.70 5.45
N PHE A 56 2.86 -5.83 5.29
CA PHE A 56 2.22 -6.60 4.22
C PHE A 56 1.52 -5.62 3.28
N VAL A 57 1.81 -5.71 1.98
CA VAL A 57 1.22 -4.85 0.94
C VAL A 57 0.31 -5.71 0.08
N ILE A 58 -1.00 -5.48 0.17
CA ILE A 58 -2.01 -6.17 -0.64
C ILE A 58 -2.22 -5.34 -1.91
N GLN A 59 -1.76 -5.86 -3.05
CA GLN A 59 -1.89 -5.16 -4.33
C GLN A 59 -1.87 -6.15 -5.50
N PRO A 60 -3.04 -6.70 -5.87
CA PRO A 60 -3.16 -7.51 -7.08
C PRO A 60 -2.73 -6.73 -8.32
N THR A 61 -1.99 -7.36 -9.23
CA THR A 61 -1.56 -6.76 -10.50
C THR A 61 -2.57 -7.04 -11.62
N SER A 62 -3.87 -7.05 -11.31
CA SER A 62 -4.96 -7.14 -12.30
C SER A 62 -5.04 -5.85 -13.14
N PRO A 63 -5.80 -5.82 -14.25
CA PRO A 63 -5.96 -4.60 -15.04
C PRO A 63 -6.41 -3.37 -14.21
N PRO A 64 -5.82 -2.17 -14.40
CA PRO A 64 -4.66 -1.88 -15.26
C PRO A 64 -3.34 -2.40 -14.68
N VAL A 65 -2.75 -3.41 -15.34
CA VAL A 65 -1.64 -4.22 -14.80
C VAL A 65 -0.40 -3.38 -14.47
N ASN A 66 0.02 -2.53 -15.43
CA ASN A 66 1.25 -1.75 -15.30
C ASN A 66 1.15 -0.73 -14.17
N ASP A 67 -0.03 -0.11 -14.04
CA ASP A 67 -0.30 0.88 -13.02
C ASP A 67 -0.27 0.27 -11.62
N HIS A 68 -0.95 -0.86 -11.42
CA HIS A 68 -0.94 -1.55 -10.14
C HIS A 68 0.44 -2.12 -9.78
N LEU A 69 1.20 -2.58 -10.79
CA LEU A 69 2.58 -3.01 -10.61
C LEU A 69 3.47 -1.84 -10.16
N MET A 70 3.35 -0.67 -10.81
CA MET A 70 4.11 0.53 -10.44
C MET A 70 3.76 1.01 -9.03
N GLU A 71 2.48 1.01 -8.66
CA GLU A 71 2.05 1.30 -7.29
C GLU A 71 2.70 0.36 -6.28
N LEU A 72 2.68 -0.96 -6.52
CA LEU A 72 3.29 -1.95 -5.63
C LEU A 72 4.80 -1.69 -5.46
N LEU A 73 5.53 -1.48 -6.55
CA LEU A 73 6.98 -1.27 -6.51
C LEU A 73 7.34 0.02 -5.76
N LEU A 74 6.60 1.11 -5.98
CA LEU A 74 6.81 2.38 -5.29
C LEU A 74 6.46 2.29 -3.80
N MET A 75 5.40 1.55 -3.44
CA MET A 75 5.10 1.24 -2.03
C MET A 75 6.23 0.47 -1.36
N ILE A 76 6.77 -0.57 -2.00
CA ILE A 76 7.89 -1.35 -1.46
C ILE A 76 9.14 -0.48 -1.27
N ASP A 77 9.48 0.38 -2.24
CA ASP A 77 10.60 1.31 -2.12
C ASP A 77 10.40 2.29 -0.95
N ALA A 78 9.23 2.92 -0.86
CA ALA A 78 8.90 3.84 0.23
C ALA A 78 8.99 3.17 1.61
N LEU A 79 8.50 1.94 1.75
CA LEU A 79 8.55 1.17 2.99
C LEU A 79 9.98 0.79 3.40
N LYS A 80 10.82 0.42 2.43
CA LYS A 80 12.26 0.15 2.67
C LYS A 80 12.97 1.40 3.16
N ARG A 81 12.77 2.56 2.51
CA ARG A 81 13.35 3.85 2.93
C ARG A 81 12.83 4.29 4.30
N ALA A 82 11.57 3.98 4.63
CA ALA A 82 10.98 4.21 5.95
C ALA A 82 11.46 3.21 7.04
N SER A 83 12.45 2.36 6.74
CA SER A 83 13.06 1.41 7.67
C SER A 83 12.09 0.35 8.20
N ALA A 84 11.17 -0.14 7.35
CA ALA A 84 10.40 -1.34 7.67
C ALA A 84 11.35 -2.52 7.94
N ARG A 85 11.00 -3.38 8.92
CA ARG A 85 11.81 -4.57 9.24
C ARG A 85 11.73 -5.60 8.13
N MET A 86 10.53 -5.78 7.59
CA MET A 86 10.22 -6.73 6.53
C MET A 86 9.08 -6.16 5.68
N VAL A 87 9.14 -6.40 4.38
CA VAL A 87 8.07 -6.07 3.42
C VAL A 87 7.70 -7.34 2.67
N CYS A 88 6.43 -7.74 2.77
CA CYS A 88 5.83 -8.87 2.06
C CYS A 88 4.81 -8.34 1.05
N ALA A 89 4.97 -8.68 -0.23
CA ALA A 89 4.00 -8.39 -1.28
C ALA A 89 2.99 -9.52 -1.36
N VAL A 90 1.70 -9.17 -1.31
CA VAL A 90 0.55 -10.08 -1.30
C VAL A 90 -0.39 -9.74 -2.45
#